data_AF-A0A9D8QBI1-F1
#
_entry.id   AF-A0A9D8QBI1-F1
#
_cell.length_a   1.000
_cell.length_b   1.000
_cell.length_c   1.000
_cell.angle_alpha   90.00
_cell.angle_beta   90.00
_cell.angle_gamma   90.00
#
_symmetry.space_group_name_H-M   'P 1'
#
loop_
_entity.id
_entity.type
_entity.pdbx_description
1 polymer ?
#
loop_
_entity_poly.entity_id
_entity_poly.type
_entity_poly.pdbx_seq_one_letter_code
_entity_poly.pdbx_strand_id
1 'polypeptide(L)'
;PALGFLAAEAAAGVLVTCRETGLPPRTNAEALARGYGAGTYHVGRQLARYYAWVGLLAARRRPRLLGPLAAALIGTALVDWARLRPTLRPAAFVAASVLDDLAYQCGTLWGCLREGTLAPLRVQLRIGYGNRERR
;
A
#
# COMPACT_ATOMS: atom_id res chain seq x y z
N PRO A 1 -7.70 -14.21 13.77
CA PRO A 1 -8.97 -14.15 12.99
C PRO A 1 -8.89 -13.33 11.69
N ALA A 2 -8.38 -12.10 11.68
CA ALA A 2 -8.33 -11.24 10.47
C ALA A 2 -7.35 -11.72 9.37
N LEU A 3 -6.21 -12.31 9.77
CA LEU A 3 -5.22 -12.89 8.84
C LEU A 3 -5.77 -14.11 8.08
N GLY A 4 -6.64 -14.91 8.71
CA GLY A 4 -7.27 -16.07 8.08
C GLY A 4 -8.30 -15.69 7.02
N PHE A 5 -8.96 -14.54 7.19
CA PHE A 5 -9.96 -14.04 6.24
C PHE A 5 -9.29 -13.50 4.96
N LEU A 6 -8.19 -12.74 5.10
CA LEU A 6 -7.38 -12.27 3.97
C LEU A 6 -6.75 -13.43 3.18
N ALA A 7 -6.28 -14.47 3.88
CA ALA A 7 -5.75 -15.68 3.24
C ALA A 7 -6.85 -16.46 2.51
N ALA A 8 -8.07 -16.51 3.06
CA ALA A 8 -9.22 -17.18 2.46
C ALA A 8 -9.74 -16.43 1.22
N GLU A 9 -9.82 -15.09 1.24
CA GLU A 9 -10.19 -14.31 0.05
C GLU A 9 -9.12 -14.41 -1.04
N ALA A 10 -7.83 -14.38 -0.68
CA ALA A 10 -6.75 -14.60 -1.64
C ALA A 10 -6.83 -15.99 -2.27
N ALA A 11 -7.11 -17.04 -1.48
CA ALA A 11 -7.28 -18.40 -1.97
C ALA A 11 -8.55 -18.58 -2.83
N ALA A 12 -9.65 -17.92 -2.47
CA ALA A 12 -10.89 -17.93 -3.25
C ALA A 12 -10.71 -17.20 -4.59
N GLY A 13 -10.00 -16.07 -4.60
CA GLY A 13 -9.60 -15.37 -5.83
C GLY A 13 -8.76 -16.25 -6.75
N VAL A 14 -7.82 -17.01 -6.18
CA VAL A 14 -7.02 -18.00 -6.95
C VAL A 14 -7.88 -19.09 -7.57
N LEU A 15 -8.84 -19.63 -6.83
CA LEU A 15 -9.74 -20.69 -7.32
C LEU A 15 -10.71 -20.21 -8.41
N VAL A 16 -11.28 -19.01 -8.26
CA VAL A 16 -12.19 -18.41 -9.24
C VAL A 16 -11.45 -18.07 -10.53
N THR A 17 -10.30 -17.40 -10.45
CA THR A 17 -9.51 -17.06 -11.65
C THR A 17 -8.96 -18.31 -12.35
N CYS A 18 -8.59 -19.37 -11.61
CA CYS A 18 -8.19 -20.64 -12.22
C CYS A 18 -9.30 -21.28 -13.05
N ARG A 19 -10.56 -21.17 -12.60
CA ARG A 19 -11.72 -21.69 -13.33
C ARG A 19 -12.02 -20.89 -14.59
N GLU A 20 -11.80 -19.57 -14.57
CA GLU A 20 -12.14 -18.71 -15.71
C GLU A 20 -11.06 -18.63 -16.80
N THR A 21 -9.78 -18.83 -16.47
CA THR A 21 -8.68 -18.61 -17.43
C THR A 21 -8.04 -19.87 -18.00
N GLY A 22 -8.30 -21.05 -17.44
CA GLY A 22 -7.75 -22.33 -17.93
C GLY A 22 -6.21 -22.46 -17.85
N LEU A 23 -5.53 -21.51 -17.21
CA LEU A 23 -4.08 -21.48 -17.06
C LEU A 23 -3.62 -22.41 -15.92
N PRO A 24 -2.37 -22.91 -15.98
CA PRO A 24 -1.83 -23.77 -14.93
C PRO A 24 -1.90 -23.07 -13.56
N PRO A 25 -2.30 -23.77 -12.49
CA PRO A 25 -2.61 -23.17 -11.19
C PRO A 25 -1.45 -22.42 -10.55
N ARG A 26 -0.20 -22.82 -10.84
CA ARG A 26 1.00 -22.10 -10.39
C ARG A 26 1.15 -20.73 -11.06
N THR A 27 0.99 -20.65 -12.38
CA THR A 27 1.10 -19.38 -13.13
C THR A 27 0.00 -18.41 -12.71
N ASN A 28 -1.21 -18.91 -12.48
CA ASN A 28 -2.32 -18.10 -11.96
C ASN A 28 -2.11 -17.65 -10.52
N ALA A 29 -1.64 -18.54 -9.64
CA ALA A 29 -1.35 -18.19 -8.26
C ALA A 29 -0.23 -17.15 -8.17
N GLU A 30 0.81 -17.25 -8.99
CA GLU A 30 1.88 -16.25 -9.05
C GLU A 30 1.39 -14.91 -9.59
N ALA A 31 0.60 -14.91 -10.68
CA ALA A 31 0.05 -13.69 -11.24
C ALA A 31 -0.88 -12.98 -10.25
N LEU A 32 -1.72 -13.73 -9.54
CA LEU A 32 -2.58 -13.20 -8.49
C LEU A 32 -1.79 -12.73 -7.27
N ALA A 33 -0.82 -13.50 -6.79
CA ALA A 33 0.04 -13.08 -5.68
C ALA A 33 0.79 -11.78 -6.03
N ARG A 34 1.28 -11.64 -7.27
CA ARG A 34 1.89 -10.39 -7.75
C ARG A 34 0.86 -9.26 -7.85
N GLY A 35 -0.35 -9.53 -8.33
CA GLY A 35 -1.44 -8.55 -8.44
C GLY A 35 -1.90 -8.03 -7.08
N TYR A 36 -2.25 -8.93 -6.16
CA TYR A 36 -2.60 -8.60 -4.78
C TYR A 36 -1.43 -7.92 -4.06
N GLY A 37 -0.20 -8.43 -4.21
CA GLY A 37 0.98 -7.83 -3.61
C GLY A 37 1.24 -6.40 -4.09
N ALA A 38 1.14 -6.15 -5.40
CA ALA A 38 1.27 -4.81 -5.97
C ALA A 38 0.13 -3.89 -5.50
N GLY A 39 -1.11 -4.39 -5.48
CA GLY A 39 -2.27 -3.64 -4.99
C GLY A 39 -2.12 -3.24 -3.53
N THR A 40 -1.80 -4.20 -2.65
CA THR A 40 -1.58 -3.94 -1.22
C THR A 40 -0.40 -3.00 -0.99
N TYR A 41 0.69 -3.13 -1.75
CA TYR A 41 1.84 -2.22 -1.68
C TYR A 41 1.43 -0.78 -2.04
N HIS A 42 0.72 -0.58 -3.16
CA HIS A 42 0.31 0.76 -3.59
C HIS A 42 -0.67 1.39 -2.61
N VAL A 43 -1.65 0.63 -2.10
CA VAL A 43 -2.58 1.10 -1.08
C VAL A 43 -1.84 1.47 0.21
N GLY A 44 -0.93 0.61 0.66
CA GLY A 44 -0.08 0.86 1.83
C GLY A 44 0.78 2.12 1.67
N ARG A 45 1.38 2.32 0.49
CA ARG A 45 2.23 3.50 0.21
C ARG A 45 1.40 4.79 0.19
N GLN A 46 0.19 4.76 -0.37
CA GLN A 46 -0.72 5.91 -0.36
C GLN A 46 -1.16 6.26 1.07
N LEU A 47 -1.50 5.25 1.89
CA LEU A 47 -1.82 5.44 3.30
C LEU A 47 -0.64 6.03 4.08
N ALA A 48 0.57 5.46 3.88
CA ALA A 48 1.79 5.94 4.49
C ALA A 48 2.11 7.39 4.09
N ARG A 49 1.92 7.75 2.81
CA ARG A 49 2.35 9.05 2.27
C ARG A 49 1.35 10.18 2.45
N TYR A 50 0.04 9.91 2.49
CA TYR A 50 -0.99 10.96 2.57
C TYR A 50 -1.80 10.96 3.86
N TYR A 51 -1.83 9.83 4.58
CA TYR A 51 -2.72 9.63 5.72
C TYR A 51 -1.99 9.16 6.98
N ALA A 52 -0.66 9.26 7.07
CA ALA A 52 0.05 8.84 8.28
C ALA A 52 -0.37 9.66 9.50
N TRP A 53 -0.49 10.99 9.39
CA TRP A 53 -0.92 11.82 10.51
C TRP A 53 -2.37 11.52 10.93
N VAL A 54 -3.29 11.41 9.96
CA VAL A 54 -4.69 11.06 10.21
C VAL A 54 -4.79 9.67 10.85
N GLY A 55 -4.02 8.71 10.34
CA GLY A 55 -3.93 7.36 10.86
C GLY A 55 -3.39 7.32 12.28
N LEU A 56 -2.36 8.13 12.60
CA LEU A 56 -1.78 8.22 13.94
C LEU A 56 -2.79 8.82 14.94
N LEU A 57 -3.50 9.88 14.54
CA LEU A 57 -4.58 10.49 15.33
C LEU A 57 -5.74 9.52 15.57
N ALA A 58 -6.15 8.78 14.54
CA ALA A 58 -7.18 7.74 14.64
C ALA A 58 -6.71 6.60 15.56
N ALA A 59 -5.45 6.18 15.45
CA ALA A 59 -4.85 5.15 16.27
C ALA A 59 -4.77 5.53 17.75
N ARG A 60 -4.60 6.81 18.08
CA ARG A 60 -4.68 7.31 19.46
C ARG A 60 -6.06 7.06 20.09
N ARG A 61 -7.14 7.12 19.30
CA ARG A 61 -8.51 6.80 19.77
C ARG A 61 -8.82 5.30 19.67
N ARG A 62 -8.19 4.60 18.72
CA ARG A 62 -8.42 3.18 18.41
C ARG A 62 -7.07 2.48 18.23
N PRO A 63 -6.42 1.98 19.31
CA PRO A 63 -5.08 1.42 19.23
C PRO A 63 -4.96 0.19 18.33
N ARG A 64 -6.10 -0.47 18.03
CA ARG A 64 -6.18 -1.57 17.05
C ARG A 64 -5.74 -1.15 15.63
N LEU A 65 -5.75 0.15 15.31
CA LEU A 65 -5.29 0.68 14.03
C LEU A 65 -3.76 0.82 13.94
N LEU A 66 -3.03 0.71 15.06
CA LEU A 66 -1.56 0.82 15.05
C LEU A 66 -0.90 -0.28 14.24
N GLY A 67 -1.38 -1.52 14.34
CA GLY A 67 -0.86 -2.66 13.59
C GLY A 67 -0.89 -2.45 12.07
N PRO A 68 -2.07 -2.22 11.46
CA PRO A 68 -2.16 -1.99 10.02
C PRO A 68 -1.44 -0.71 9.57
N LEU A 69 -1.43 0.36 10.38
CA LEU A 69 -0.68 1.58 10.09
C LEU A 69 0.84 1.33 10.08
N ALA A 70 1.36 0.62 11.08
CA ALA A 70 2.75 0.21 11.15
C ALA A 70 3.13 -0.71 9.98
N ALA A 71 2.25 -1.65 9.61
CA ALA A 71 2.45 -2.50 8.44
C ALA A 71 2.52 -1.69 7.14
N ALA A 72 1.68 -0.66 6.99
CA ALA A 72 1.72 0.24 5.83
C ALA A 72 3.02 1.06 5.79
N LEU A 73 3.43 1.68 6.89
CA LEU A 73 4.63 2.53 6.97
C LEU A 73 5.92 1.72 6.87
N ILE A 74 6.08 0.74 7.75
CA ILE A 74 7.32 -0.05 7.86
C ILE A 74 7.37 -1.10 6.76
N GLY A 75 6.25 -1.78 6.48
CA GLY A 75 6.21 -2.84 5.48
C GLY A 75 6.51 -2.34 4.07
N THR A 76 5.96 -1.19 3.66
CA THR A 76 6.28 -0.62 2.34
C THR A 76 7.73 -0.13 2.28
N ALA A 77 8.25 0.51 3.33
CA ALA A 77 9.65 0.92 3.40
C ALA A 77 10.63 -0.27 3.37
N LEU A 78 10.28 -1.40 4.00
CA LEU A 78 11.07 -2.63 3.92
C LEU A 78 11.04 -3.25 2.52
N VAL A 79 9.89 -3.23 1.85
CA VAL A 79 9.79 -3.64 0.44
C VAL A 79 10.66 -2.75 -0.44
N ASP A 80 10.67 -1.44 -0.20
CA ASP A 80 11.51 -0.49 -0.93
C ASP A 80 12.99 -0.72 -0.65
N TRP A 81 13.37 -0.99 0.60
CA TRP A 81 14.74 -1.36 0.97
C TRP A 81 15.18 -2.64 0.24
N ALA A 82 14.33 -3.67 0.20
CA ALA A 82 14.63 -4.92 -0.49
C ALA A 82 14.74 -4.75 -2.02
N ARG A 83 13.95 -3.84 -2.61
CA ARG A 83 13.96 -3.52 -4.04
C ARG A 83 15.16 -2.66 -4.44
N LEU A 84 15.42 -1.60 -3.70
CA LEU A 84 16.49 -0.62 -3.99
C LEU A 84 17.86 -1.09 -3.52
N ARG A 85 17.91 -2.05 -2.59
CA ARG A 85 19.14 -2.57 -1.95
C ARG A 85 20.15 -1.48 -1.61
N PRO A 86 19.76 -0.47 -0.81
CA PRO A 86 20.64 0.63 -0.47
C PRO A 86 21.78 0.14 0.44
N THR A 87 22.89 0.88 0.45
CA THR A 87 24.02 0.64 1.35
C THR A 87 23.68 0.93 2.82
N LEU A 88 22.56 1.60 3.09
CA LEU A 88 22.06 1.87 4.44
C LEU A 88 21.51 0.62 5.12
N ARG A 89 21.71 0.53 6.43
CA ARG A 89 21.08 -0.48 7.30
C ARG A 89 19.56 -0.40 7.20
N PRO A 90 18.82 -1.53 7.26
CA PRO A 90 17.36 -1.55 7.12
C PRO A 90 16.64 -0.58 8.04
N ALA A 91 17.01 -0.55 9.32
CA ALA A 91 16.38 0.33 10.31
C ALA A 91 16.60 1.82 10.00
N ALA A 92 17.79 2.19 9.53
CA ALA A 92 18.11 3.57 9.17
C ALA A 92 17.34 4.00 7.91
N PHE A 93 17.22 3.11 6.92
CA PHE A 93 16.41 3.35 5.73
C PHE A 93 14.94 3.54 6.07
N VAL A 94 14.36 2.63 6.86
CA VAL A 94 12.94 2.74 7.29
C VAL A 94 12.69 4.04 8.05
N ALA A 95 13.57 4.39 8.99
CA ALA A 95 13.43 5.64 9.74
C ALA A 95 13.48 6.87 8.82
N ALA A 96 14.41 6.90 7.86
CA ALA A 96 14.51 7.97 6.88
C ALA A 96 13.26 8.04 5.99
N SER A 97 12.76 6.91 5.49
CA SER A 97 11.54 6.85 4.67
C SER A 97 10.31 7.34 5.43
N VAL A 98 10.15 6.93 6.70
CA VAL A 98 9.02 7.39 7.53
C VAL A 98 9.13 8.89 7.80
N LEU A 99 10.34 9.39 8.09
CA LEU A 99 10.55 10.81 8.33
C LEU A 99 10.25 11.65 7.08
N ASP A 100 10.66 11.16 5.90
CA ASP A 100 10.37 11.79 4.61
C ASP A 100 8.86 11.85 4.33
N ASP A 101 8.14 10.76 4.58
CA ASP A 101 6.68 10.72 4.43
C ASP A 101 5.96 11.68 5.38
N LEU A 102 6.44 11.80 6.63
CA LEU A 102 5.91 12.74 7.60
C LEU A 102 6.18 14.19 7.21
N ALA A 103 7.40 14.49 6.75
CA ALA A 103 7.77 15.82 6.27
C ALA A 103 6.94 16.21 5.04
N TYR A 104 6.74 15.29 4.11
CA TYR A 104 5.88 15.48 2.93
C TYR A 104 4.44 15.80 3.32
N GLN A 105 3.85 15.07 4.28
CA GLN A 105 2.50 15.36 4.75
C GLN A 105 2.41 16.69 5.49
N CYS A 106 3.39 17.02 6.34
CA CYS A 106 3.43 18.33 7.01
C CYS A 106 3.44 19.46 5.99
N GLY A 107 4.28 19.36 4.95
CA GLY A 107 4.31 20.35 3.86
C GLY A 107 2.97 20.44 3.10
N THR A 108 2.36 19.30 2.82
CA THR A 108 1.06 19.25 2.12
C THR A 108 -0.06 19.87 2.96
N LEU A 109 -0.16 19.50 4.25
CA LEU A 109 -1.16 20.06 5.18
C LEU A 109 -0.96 21.56 5.37
N TRP A 110 0.29 22.01 5.50
CA TRP A 110 0.62 23.43 5.57
C TRP A 110 0.18 24.19 4.31
N GLY A 111 0.44 23.64 3.12
CA GLY A 111 -0.03 24.21 1.86
C GLY A 111 -1.56 24.26 1.78
N CYS A 112 -2.24 23.21 2.22
CA CYS A 112 -3.71 23.16 2.27
C CYS A 112 -4.30 24.20 3.22
N LEU A 113 -3.68 24.40 4.39
CA LEU A 113 -4.08 25.42 5.36
C LEU A 113 -3.86 26.83 4.81
N ARG A 114 -2.73 27.07 4.13
CA ARG A 114 -2.38 28.37 3.54
C ARG A 114 -3.32 28.78 2.41
N GLU A 115 -3.67 27.84 1.53
CA GLU A 115 -4.53 28.09 0.36
C GLU A 115 -6.02 27.83 0.66
N GLY A 116 -6.37 27.44 1.89
CA GLY A 116 -7.75 27.15 2.31
C GLY A 116 -8.43 26.02 1.52
N THR A 117 -7.66 25.12 0.92
CA THR A 117 -8.17 24.07 0.03
C THR A 117 -7.64 22.70 0.41
N LEU A 118 -8.52 21.69 0.34
CA LEU A 118 -8.18 20.27 0.53
C LEU A 118 -8.05 19.53 -0.80
N ALA A 119 -8.03 20.25 -1.93
CA ALA A 119 -7.87 19.65 -3.25
C ALA A 119 -6.66 18.71 -3.36
N PRO A 120 -5.48 18.99 -2.76
CA PRO A 120 -4.32 18.10 -2.84
C PRO A 120 -4.49 16.76 -2.10
N LEU A 121 -5.40 16.70 -1.12
CA LEU A 121 -5.70 15.46 -0.36
C LEU A 121 -6.71 14.56 -1.07
N ARG A 122 -7.31 15.00 -2.18
CA ARG A 122 -8.22 14.16 -2.97
C ARG A 122 -7.42 13.14 -3.79
N VAL A 123 -7.42 11.90 -3.32
CA VAL A 123 -6.89 10.77 -4.08
C VAL A 123 -7.79 10.53 -5.29
N GLN A 124 -7.28 10.80 -6.49
CA GLN A 124 -7.93 10.45 -7.74
C GLN A 124 -7.48 9.05 -8.16
N LEU A 125 -8.38 8.07 -8.03
CA LEU A 125 -8.15 6.71 -8.52
C LEU A 125 -8.49 6.67 -10.01
N ARG A 126 -7.48 6.53 -10.86
CA ARG A 126 -7.67 6.28 -12.29
C ARG A 126 -7.47 4.79 -12.57
N ILE A 127 -8.57 4.08 -12.84
CA ILE A 127 -8.52 2.67 -13.24
C ILE A 127 -8.16 2.61 -14.72
N GLY A 128 -6.91 2.25 -15.02
CA GLY A 128 -6.49 1.98 -16.39
C GLY A 128 -6.92 0.59 -16.81
N TYR A 129 -7.88 0.48 -17.73
CA TYR A 129 -8.14 -0.78 -18.42
C TYR A 129 -7.01 -1.01 -19.42
N GLY A 130 -6.19 -2.04 -19.17
CA GLY A 130 -5.14 -2.44 -20.11
C GLY A 130 -5.76 -2.74 -21.47
N ASN A 131 -5.41 -1.95 -22.49
CA ASN A 131 -5.83 -2.19 -23.85
C ASN A 131 -5.20 -3.50 -24.32
N ARG A 132 -5.97 -4.59 -24.26
CA ARG A 132 -5.58 -5.91 -24.77
C ARG A 132 -5.71 -5.83 -26.29
N GLU A 133 -4.73 -5.17 -26.92
CA GLU A 133 -4.63 -5.16 -28.37
C GLU A 133 -4.41 -6.59 -28.84
N ARG A 134 -5.40 -7.04 -29.61
CA ARG A 134 -5.43 -8.32 -30.33
C ARG A 134 -4.15 -8.46 -31.14
N ARG A 135 -3.43 -9.56 -30.97
CA ARG A 135 -2.60 -10.16 -32.02
C ARG A 135 -2.77 -11.67 -31.96
#